data_AF-A0A4U1JGL9-F1
#
_entry.id   AF-A0A4U1JGL9-F1
#
_cell.length_a   1.000
_cell.length_b   1.000
_cell.length_c   1.000
_cell.angle_alpha   90.00
_cell.angle_beta   90.00
_cell.angle_gamma   90.00
#
_symmetry.space_group_name_H-M   'P 1'
#
loop_
_entity.id
_entity.type
_entity.pdbx_description
1 polymer ?
#
loop_
_entity_poly.entity_id
_entity_poly.type
_entity_poly.pdbx_seq_one_letter_code
_entity_poly.pdbx_strand_id
1 'polypeptide(L)'
;MSDHEYDQGPDETPDSLPAVLSAEQADRVRKALAPVVAARTLWKMADVIGYAPMYVQAFLRGQLACTLHFATGVARALDVDVDTLVRGGEP
;
A
#
# COMPACT_ATOMS: atom_id res chain seq x y z
N MET A 1 17.66 -6.80 49.98
CA MET A 1 17.87 -7.32 48.61
C MET A 1 16.55 -7.13 47.92
N SER A 2 16.49 -6.21 46.95
CA SER A 2 15.25 -5.83 46.26
C SER A 2 15.17 -6.58 44.96
N ASP A 3 14.27 -7.56 44.88
CA ASP A 3 13.86 -8.21 43.64
C ASP A 3 13.04 -7.22 42.81
N HIS A 4 13.64 -6.76 41.70
CA HIS A 4 12.91 -6.20 40.57
C HIS A 4 12.83 -7.30 39.52
N GLU A 5 11.77 -8.11 39.56
CA GLU A 5 11.36 -8.88 38.40
C GLU A 5 10.55 -7.95 37.48
N TYR A 6 11.14 -7.65 36.34
CA TYR A 6 10.55 -6.85 35.28
C TYR A 6 9.40 -7.62 34.65
N ASP A 7 8.21 -7.04 34.74
CA ASP A 7 7.03 -7.37 33.94
C ASP A 7 7.40 -7.27 32.45
N GLN A 8 7.66 -8.41 31.82
CA GLN A 8 7.80 -8.50 30.37
C GLN A 8 6.40 -8.55 29.75
N GLY A 9 5.80 -7.37 29.58
CA GLY A 9 4.69 -7.21 28.65
C GLY A 9 5.10 -7.70 27.25
N PRO A 10 4.17 -8.27 26.46
CA PRO A 10 4.48 -8.75 25.12
C PRO A 10 5.00 -7.57 24.28
N ASP A 11 6.19 -7.76 23.74
CA ASP A 11 6.83 -6.89 22.75
C ASP A 11 5.90 -6.83 21.52
N GLU A 12 4.97 -5.87 21.53
CA GLU A 12 4.21 -5.47 20.35
C GLU A 12 5.22 -4.93 19.35
N THR A 13 5.77 -5.82 18.53
CA THR A 13 6.53 -5.44 17.34
C THR A 13 5.69 -4.41 16.60
N PRO A 14 6.21 -3.20 16.33
CA PRO A 14 5.43 -2.15 15.70
C PRO A 14 4.83 -2.71 14.41
N ASP A 15 3.51 -2.56 14.25
CA ASP A 15 2.66 -3.14 13.20
C ASP A 15 3.07 -2.66 11.79
N SER A 16 4.24 -3.13 11.36
CA SER A 16 4.96 -2.68 10.19
C SER A 16 4.42 -3.42 8.98
N LEU A 17 4.09 -2.67 7.93
CA LEU A 17 3.59 -3.26 6.69
C LEU A 17 4.65 -4.16 6.03
N PRO A 18 4.25 -5.32 5.49
CA PRO A 18 5.18 -6.21 4.79
C PRO A 18 5.66 -5.58 3.48
N ALA A 19 6.87 -5.93 3.04
CA ALA A 19 7.44 -5.42 1.79
C ALA A 19 6.61 -5.78 0.54
N VAL A 20 5.91 -6.91 0.58
CA VAL A 20 4.93 -7.35 -0.42
C VAL A 20 3.58 -7.50 0.28
N LEU A 21 2.56 -6.85 -0.27
CA LEU A 21 1.22 -6.85 0.29
C LEU A 21 0.48 -8.15 -0.02
N SER A 22 -0.46 -8.51 0.85
CA SER A 22 -1.38 -9.63 0.61
C SER A 22 -2.25 -9.38 -0.62
N ALA A 23 -2.87 -10.44 -1.15
CA ALA A 23 -3.78 -10.33 -2.29
C ALA A 23 -4.96 -9.39 -2.01
N GLU A 24 -5.46 -9.38 -0.77
CA GLU A 24 -6.55 -8.51 -0.33
C GLU A 24 -6.12 -7.04 -0.25
N GLN A 25 -4.96 -6.76 0.35
CA GLN A 25 -4.39 -5.41 0.40
C GLN A 25 -4.10 -4.87 -1.02
N ALA A 26 -3.53 -5.71 -1.89
CA ALA A 26 -3.32 -5.39 -3.30
C ALA A 26 -4.64 -5.12 -4.05
N ASP A 27 -5.73 -5.81 -3.70
CA ASP A 27 -7.05 -5.58 -4.27
C ASP A 27 -7.62 -4.21 -3.90
N ARG A 28 -7.42 -3.76 -2.65
CA ARG A 28 -7.80 -2.41 -2.20
C ARG A 28 -7.04 -1.34 -2.99
N VAL A 29 -5.73 -1.51 -3.15
CA VAL A 29 -4.90 -0.59 -3.96
C VAL A 29 -5.38 -0.56 -5.42
N ARG A 30 -5.72 -1.72 -6.02
CA ARG A 30 -6.29 -1.79 -7.38
C ARG A 30 -7.62 -1.04 -7.47
N LYS A 31 -8.53 -1.27 -6.54
CA LYS A 31 -9.85 -0.63 -6.49
C LYS A 31 -9.76 0.89 -6.35
N ALA A 32 -8.82 1.40 -5.56
CA ALA A 32 -8.58 2.83 -5.41
C ALA A 32 -7.97 3.46 -6.69
N LEU A 33 -7.01 2.77 -7.31
CA LEU A 33 -6.27 3.31 -8.46
C LEU A 33 -7.08 3.27 -9.77
N ALA A 34 -7.86 2.22 -10.01
CA ALA A 34 -8.60 2.00 -11.26
C ALA A 34 -9.47 3.20 -11.71
N PRO A 35 -10.35 3.79 -10.86
CA PRO A 35 -11.18 4.93 -11.28
C PRO A 35 -10.34 6.18 -11.61
N VAL A 36 -9.23 6.39 -10.91
CA VAL A 36 -8.35 7.55 -11.15
C VAL A 36 -7.60 7.41 -12.47
N VAL A 37 -7.12 6.20 -12.79
CA VAL A 37 -6.53 5.90 -14.11
C VAL A 37 -7.55 6.09 -15.23
N ALA A 38 -8.81 5.68 -15.02
CA ALA A 38 -9.87 5.91 -16.00
C ALA A 38 -10.15 7.41 -16.22
N ALA A 39 -10.10 8.23 -15.17
CA ALA A 39 -10.35 9.68 -15.25
C ALA A 39 -9.15 10.49 -15.79
N ARG A 40 -7.91 10.11 -15.44
CA ARG A 40 -6.69 10.91 -15.72
C ARG A 40 -5.78 10.32 -16.79
N THR A 41 -6.11 9.14 -17.32
CA THR A 41 -5.31 8.29 -18.22
C THR A 41 -4.17 7.51 -17.55
N LEU A 42 -3.84 6.34 -18.10
CA LEU A 42 -2.78 5.46 -17.63
C LEU A 42 -1.40 6.14 -17.61
N TRP A 43 -1.04 6.84 -18.69
CA TRP A 43 0.28 7.45 -18.85
C TRP A 43 0.55 8.52 -17.80
N LYS A 44 -0.44 9.39 -17.56
CA LYS A 44 -0.33 10.45 -16.56
C LYS A 44 -0.21 9.87 -15.14
N MET A 45 -0.99 8.85 -14.81
CA MET A 45 -0.90 8.24 -13.48
C MET A 45 0.39 7.47 -13.29
N ALA A 46 0.89 6.80 -14.33
CA ALA A 46 2.16 6.09 -14.27
C ALA A 46 3.34 7.05 -14.00
N ASP A 47 3.35 8.21 -14.66
CA ASP A 47 4.31 9.29 -14.41
C ASP A 47 4.26 9.78 -12.96
N VAL A 48 3.06 10.07 -12.43
CA VAL A 48 2.88 10.53 -11.04
C VAL A 48 3.32 9.48 -10.01
N ILE A 49 3.05 8.19 -10.26
CA ILE A 49 3.45 7.09 -9.36
C ILE A 49 4.96 6.80 -9.49
N GLY A 50 5.59 7.18 -10.60
CA GLY A 50 7.01 6.93 -10.89
C GLY A 50 7.30 5.54 -11.46
N TYR A 51 6.34 4.96 -12.20
CA TYR A 51 6.44 3.63 -12.79
C TYR A 51 6.16 3.64 -14.29
N ALA A 52 6.65 2.61 -15.00
CA ALA A 52 6.32 2.44 -16.41
C ALA A 52 4.80 2.17 -16.59
N PRO A 53 4.14 2.73 -17.63
CA PRO A 53 2.71 2.50 -17.89
C PRO A 53 2.32 1.03 -17.96
N MET A 54 3.17 0.18 -18.56
CA MET A 54 2.94 -1.26 -18.63
C MET A 54 2.89 -1.93 -17.26
N TYR A 55 3.70 -1.45 -16.30
CA TYR A 55 3.70 -1.96 -14.94
C TYR A 55 2.37 -1.65 -14.26
N VAL A 56 1.92 -0.39 -14.34
CA VAL A 56 0.63 0.03 -13.78
C VAL A 56 -0.52 -0.74 -14.42
N GLN A 57 -0.47 -0.97 -15.74
CA GLN A 57 -1.48 -1.77 -16.44
C GLN A 57 -1.49 -3.24 -15.99
N ALA A 58 -0.33 -3.87 -15.90
CA ALA A 58 -0.20 -5.26 -15.45
C ALA A 58 -0.67 -5.42 -14.00
N PHE A 59 -0.37 -4.44 -13.14
CA PHE A 59 -0.90 -4.38 -11.78
C PHE A 59 -2.43 -4.29 -11.78
N LEU A 60 -3.03 -3.36 -12.52
CA LEU A 60 -4.49 -3.23 -12.59
C LEU A 60 -5.19 -4.49 -13.12
N ARG A 61 -4.51 -5.27 -13.97
CA ARG A 61 -4.99 -6.57 -14.46
C ARG A 61 -4.78 -7.73 -13.48
N GLY A 62 -4.19 -7.49 -12.31
CA GLY A 62 -3.89 -8.51 -11.32
C GLY A 62 -2.74 -9.44 -11.70
N GLN A 63 -1.87 -9.02 -12.63
CA GLN A 63 -0.76 -9.84 -13.15
C GLN A 63 0.53 -9.66 -12.34
N LEU A 64 0.56 -8.71 -11.40
CA LEU A 64 1.72 -8.39 -10.57
C LEU A 64 1.32 -8.36 -9.09
N ALA A 65 2.24 -8.82 -8.25
CA ALA A 65 2.16 -8.59 -6.81
C ALA A 65 2.30 -7.09 -6.49
N CYS A 66 1.66 -6.63 -5.42
CA CYS A 66 1.77 -5.25 -4.95
C CYS A 66 2.90 -5.15 -3.94
N THR A 67 3.94 -4.37 -4.24
CA THR A 67 4.97 -4.03 -3.24
C THR A 67 4.51 -2.85 -2.41
N LEU A 68 4.97 -2.75 -1.16
CA LEU A 68 4.73 -1.59 -0.31
C LEU A 68 5.24 -0.29 -0.96
N HIS A 69 6.36 -0.36 -1.68
CA HIS A 69 6.90 0.79 -2.41
C HIS A 69 5.93 1.29 -3.50
N PHE A 70 5.37 0.38 -4.29
CA PHE A 70 4.36 0.73 -5.30
C PHE A 70 3.10 1.28 -4.64
N ALA A 71 2.59 0.63 -3.59
CA ALA A 71 1.42 1.11 -2.85
C ALA A 71 1.64 2.50 -2.23
N THR A 72 2.84 2.80 -1.75
CA THR A 72 3.22 4.13 -1.25
C THR A 72 3.19 5.17 -2.38
N GLY A 73 3.69 4.82 -3.57
CA GLY A 73 3.58 5.68 -4.75
C GLY A 73 2.13 5.96 -5.15
N VAL A 74 1.27 4.93 -5.10
CA VAL A 74 -0.18 5.08 -5.33
C VAL A 74 -0.83 5.97 -4.27
N ALA A 75 -0.56 5.74 -2.99
CA ALA A 75 -1.11 6.52 -1.89
C ALA A 75 -0.77 8.02 -2.04
N ARG A 76 0.49 8.34 -2.36
CA ARG A 76 0.93 9.71 -2.66
C ARG A 76 0.23 10.30 -3.88
N ALA A 77 0.07 9.52 -4.95
CA ALA A 77 -0.62 9.97 -6.17
C ALA A 77 -2.11 10.26 -5.92
N LEU A 78 -2.69 9.63 -4.90
CA LEU A 78 -4.09 9.79 -4.47
C LEU A 78 -4.27 10.77 -3.32
N ASP A 79 -3.18 11.29 -2.76
CA ASP A 79 -3.17 12.14 -1.55
C ASP A 79 -3.86 11.48 -0.35
N VAL A 80 -3.55 10.19 -0.12
CA VAL A 80 -4.04 9.41 1.03
C VAL A 80 -2.90 8.76 1.78
N ASP A 81 -3.15 8.39 3.03
CA ASP A 81 -2.22 7.60 3.83
C ASP A 81 -2.14 6.14 3.33
N VAL A 82 -0.93 5.57 3.34
CA VAL A 82 -0.70 4.21 2.82
C VAL A 82 -1.32 3.15 3.72
N ASP A 83 -1.31 3.33 5.05
CA ASP A 83 -1.96 2.42 5.98
C ASP A 83 -3.48 2.46 5.80
N THR A 84 -4.08 3.64 5.65
CA THR A 84 -5.50 3.78 5.30
C THR A 84 -5.83 3.04 4.00
N LEU A 85 -5.03 3.24 2.95
CA LEU A 85 -5.23 2.61 1.65
C LEU A 85 -5.15 1.08 1.71
N VAL A 86 -4.15 0.52 2.40
CA VAL A 86 -3.92 -0.93 2.43
C VAL A 86 -4.76 -1.64 3.47
N ARG A 87 -5.08 -1.02 4.62
CA ARG A 87 -5.88 -1.62 5.70
C ARG A 87 -7.38 -1.39 5.52
N GLY A 88 -7.78 -0.43 4.68
CA GLY A 88 -9.18 -0.12 4.42
C GLY A 88 -9.83 0.69 5.54
N GLY A 89 -9.05 1.50 6.25
CA GLY A 89 -9.60 2.48 7.19
C GLY A 89 -10.39 3.55 6.45
N GLU A 90 -11.48 4.04 7.06
CA GLU A 90 -12.06 5.31 6.61
C GLU A 90 -11.08 6.45 6.90
N PRO A 91 -10.98 7.47 6.02
CA PRO A 91 -10.14 8.63 6.24
C PRO A 91 -10.56 9.45 7.47
#